data_AF-A0A2X3EYG4-F1
#
_entry.id   AF-A0A2X3EYG4-F1
#
_cell.length_a   1.000
_cell.length_b   1.000
_cell.length_c   1.000
_cell.angle_alpha   90.00
_cell.angle_beta   90.00
_cell.angle_gamma   90.00
#
_symmetry.space_group_name_H-M   'P 1'
#
loop_
_entity.id
_entity.type
_entity.pdbx_description
1 polymer ?
#
loop_
_entity_poly.entity_id
_entity_poly.type
_entity_poly.pdbx_seq_one_letter_code
_entity_poly.pdbx_strand_id
1 'polypeptide(L)'
;MNITLTLQRGTILMNALTAVKPTPAPVAQQYPGFSFTPSAQSPRLLELTFSAETTTQFLQQVAQWPVQALEYKSFLRFQVGKILDDLCGNQLQPLLIKTLLDRAEGALLINGEGIDHVSQAEEMVKLATAVAHLIGRSNFDAMSGQYYARFVVKNVDNSDSYLRQPHRVMELHNDGTYVEEQTDYVLMMKIDEQNMQGGNSLLLHLDDWEHLDEFFRDPLARRPMRWAAPPSKNVSKDVFHPVFDVDSLAAR
;
A
#
# COMPACT_ATOMS: atom_id res chain seq x y z
N MET A 1 12.52 8.85 -3.86
CA MET A 1 11.07 8.54 -3.93
C MET A 1 10.84 7.20 -3.28
N ASN A 2 9.82 7.08 -2.42
CA ASN A 2 9.42 5.81 -1.81
C ASN A 2 7.91 5.61 -2.01
N ILE A 3 7.53 4.45 -2.53
CA ILE A 3 6.15 3.94 -2.58
C ILE A 3 5.99 3.01 -1.40
N THR A 4 5.07 3.29 -0.49
CA THR A 4 4.69 2.34 0.54
C THR A 4 3.47 1.58 0.06
N LEU A 5 3.62 0.29 -0.17
CA LEU A 5 2.53 -0.63 -0.48
C LEU A 5 2.36 -1.57 0.72
N THR A 6 1.20 -1.50 1.35
CA THR A 6 0.89 -2.32 2.53
C THR A 6 -0.34 -3.17 2.23
N LEU A 7 -0.26 -4.46 2.53
CA LEU A 7 -1.47 -5.27 2.65
C LEU A 7 -2.19 -4.86 3.94
N GLN A 8 -3.49 -4.58 3.85
CA GLN A 8 -4.32 -4.15 4.98
C GLN A 8 -5.10 -5.30 5.63
N ARG A 9 -4.78 -6.57 5.34
CA ARG A 9 -5.44 -7.70 6.01
C ARG A 9 -5.17 -7.72 7.51
N GLY A 10 -6.05 -7.06 8.26
CA GLY A 10 -6.15 -7.13 9.71
C GLY A 10 -6.94 -8.36 10.11
N THR A 11 -6.26 -9.49 10.28
CA THR A 11 -6.94 -10.77 10.52
C THR A 11 -5.97 -11.77 11.16
N ILE A 12 -6.36 -12.42 12.26
CA ILE A 12 -5.44 -13.08 13.24
C ILE A 12 -5.68 -14.60 13.31
N LEU A 13 -4.61 -15.36 13.61
CA LEU A 13 -4.68 -16.53 14.49
C LEU A 13 -3.55 -16.57 15.52
N MET A 14 -3.91 -17.08 16.71
CA MET A 14 -3.04 -17.41 17.83
C MET A 14 -2.80 -18.92 17.82
N ASN A 15 -1.56 -19.37 17.58
CA ASN A 15 -1.18 -20.75 17.90
C ASN A 15 -0.89 -20.84 19.40
N ALA A 16 -1.49 -21.83 20.05
CA ALA A 16 -1.14 -22.22 21.41
C ALA A 16 0.37 -22.48 21.50
N LEU A 17 1.06 -21.72 22.37
CA LEU A 17 2.38 -22.03 22.93
C LEU A 17 3.38 -22.69 21.96
N THR A 18 3.85 -21.94 20.97
CA THR A 18 5.20 -22.15 20.43
C THR A 18 5.80 -20.79 20.16
N ALA A 19 6.85 -20.44 20.90
CA ALA A 19 7.74 -19.34 20.54
C ALA A 19 8.18 -19.55 19.08
N VAL A 20 7.70 -18.69 18.19
CA VAL A 20 8.20 -18.64 16.81
C VAL A 20 9.67 -18.29 16.94
N LYS A 21 10.53 -19.24 16.58
CA LYS A 21 11.97 -19.00 16.53
C LYS A 21 12.22 -17.84 15.57
N PRO A 22 13.08 -16.88 15.91
CA PRO A 22 13.41 -15.79 15.00
C PRO A 22 13.92 -16.38 13.69
N THR A 23 13.18 -16.11 12.61
CA THR A 23 13.66 -16.36 11.25
C THR A 23 14.94 -15.56 11.08
N PRO A 24 16.05 -16.15 10.58
CA PRO A 24 17.27 -15.40 10.33
C PRO A 24 16.97 -14.18 9.46
N ALA A 25 17.61 -13.05 9.77
CA ALA A 25 17.40 -11.78 9.07
C ALA A 25 17.44 -12.01 7.55
N PRO A 26 16.43 -11.53 6.78
CA PRO A 26 16.43 -11.76 5.35
C PRO A 26 17.67 -11.11 4.73
N VAL A 27 18.51 -11.94 4.10
CA VAL A 27 19.72 -11.46 3.41
C VAL A 27 19.27 -10.74 2.15
N ALA A 28 19.96 -9.67 1.77
CA ALA A 28 19.72 -8.98 0.50
C ALA A 28 19.71 -9.95 -0.68
N GLN A 29 18.64 -9.95 -1.46
CA GLN A 29 18.46 -10.80 -2.64
C GLN A 29 18.51 -9.94 -3.90
N GLN A 30 19.23 -10.43 -4.91
CA GLN A 30 19.21 -9.86 -6.25
C GLN A 30 18.29 -10.67 -7.13
N TYR A 31 17.42 -9.95 -7.83
CA TYR A 31 16.53 -10.47 -8.85
C TYR A 31 16.88 -9.84 -10.20
N PRO A 32 16.47 -10.45 -11.32
CA PRO A 32 16.57 -9.80 -12.62
C PRO A 32 15.81 -8.46 -12.60
N GLY A 33 16.57 -7.36 -12.70
CA GLY A 33 16.01 -6.00 -12.82
C GLY A 33 15.74 -5.26 -11.50
N PHE A 34 15.84 -5.90 -10.34
CA PHE A 34 15.61 -5.24 -9.05
C PHE A 34 16.35 -5.90 -7.87
N SER A 35 16.56 -5.14 -6.79
CA SER A 35 17.05 -5.64 -5.51
C SER A 35 15.95 -5.71 -4.47
N PHE A 36 16.13 -6.60 -3.50
CA PHE A 36 15.14 -6.88 -2.46
C PHE A 36 15.81 -7.08 -1.09
N THR A 37 15.51 -6.21 -0.11
CA THR A 37 16.19 -6.21 1.20
C THR A 37 15.22 -5.88 2.34
N PRO A 38 15.45 -6.32 3.58
CA PRO A 38 14.72 -5.78 4.73
C PRO A 38 14.94 -4.28 4.89
N SER A 39 13.91 -3.59 5.35
CA SER A 39 14.04 -2.20 5.78
C SER A 39 14.82 -2.09 7.08
N ALA A 40 15.32 -0.89 7.37
CA ALA A 40 15.97 -0.59 8.65
C ALA A 40 14.99 -0.61 9.83
N GLN A 41 13.69 -0.41 9.58
CA GLN A 41 12.67 -0.24 10.61
C GLN A 41 12.10 -1.58 11.09
N SER A 42 11.91 -2.55 10.20
CA SER A 42 11.33 -3.84 10.53
C SER A 42 11.65 -4.90 9.46
N PRO A 43 11.92 -6.16 9.84
CA PRO A 43 12.02 -7.26 8.88
C PRO A 43 10.70 -7.55 8.15
N ARG A 44 9.56 -7.03 8.64
CA ARG A 44 8.25 -7.18 7.99
C ARG A 44 8.03 -6.22 6.82
N LEU A 45 8.83 -5.16 6.77
CA LEU A 45 8.82 -4.17 5.69
C LEU A 45 10.04 -4.42 4.81
N LEU A 46 9.79 -4.77 3.55
CA LEU A 46 10.86 -5.08 2.60
C LEU A 46 11.00 -3.96 1.56
N GLU A 47 12.23 -3.57 1.26
CA GLU A 47 12.57 -2.57 0.28
C GLU A 47 12.85 -3.24 -1.07
N LEU A 48 12.14 -2.80 -2.11
CA LEU A 48 12.29 -3.24 -3.48
C LEU A 48 12.74 -2.07 -4.35
N THR A 49 13.92 -2.16 -4.93
CA THR A 49 14.47 -1.11 -5.80
C THR A 49 14.65 -1.64 -7.22
N PHE A 50 13.91 -1.08 -8.18
CA PHE A 50 14.15 -1.33 -9.60
C PHE A 50 15.45 -0.65 -10.03
N SER A 51 16.29 -1.39 -10.75
CA SER A 51 17.54 -0.87 -11.32
C SER A 51 17.29 0.27 -12.31
N ALA A 52 18.29 1.11 -12.52
CA ALA A 52 18.22 2.20 -13.51
C ALA A 52 17.94 1.68 -14.92
N GLU A 53 18.47 0.49 -15.27
CA GLU A 53 18.23 -0.16 -16.56
C GLU A 53 16.75 -0.54 -16.71
N THR A 54 16.20 -1.30 -15.77
CA THR A 54 14.78 -1.70 -15.79
C THR A 54 13.86 -0.49 -15.80
N THR A 55 14.15 0.51 -14.97
CA THR A 55 13.37 1.75 -14.89
C THR A 55 13.37 2.47 -16.24
N THR A 56 14.54 2.63 -16.86
CA THR A 56 14.67 3.29 -18.17
C THR A 56 13.93 2.53 -19.27
N GLN A 57 14.11 1.21 -19.36
CA GLN A 57 13.45 0.39 -20.36
C GLN A 57 11.92 0.37 -20.18
N PHE A 58 11.45 0.31 -18.93
CA PHE A 58 10.02 0.40 -18.62
C PHE A 58 9.43 1.70 -19.15
N LEU A 59 10.03 2.85 -18.80
CA LEU A 59 9.55 4.16 -19.22
C LEU A 59 9.55 4.33 -20.74
N GLN A 60 10.56 3.81 -21.43
CA GLN A 60 10.61 3.80 -22.90
C GLN A 60 9.44 3.01 -23.51
N GLN A 61 9.14 1.81 -22.99
CA GLN A 61 8.08 0.96 -23.54
C GLN A 61 6.67 1.49 -23.24
N VAL A 62 6.49 2.22 -22.14
CA VAL A 62 5.20 2.82 -21.77
C VAL A 62 5.07 4.29 -22.18
N ALA A 63 6.04 4.86 -22.90
CA ALA A 63 6.04 6.26 -23.33
C ALA A 63 4.82 6.61 -24.19
N GLN A 64 4.37 5.67 -25.02
CA GLN A 64 3.22 5.82 -25.90
C GLN A 64 1.87 6.01 -25.18
N TRP A 65 1.79 5.65 -23.89
CA TRP A 65 0.57 5.81 -23.09
C TRP A 65 0.78 6.88 -22.03
N PRO A 66 0.24 8.09 -22.21
CA PRO A 66 0.25 9.09 -21.15
C PRO A 66 -0.67 8.64 -20.00
N VAL A 67 -0.54 9.24 -18.81
CA VAL A 67 -1.33 8.83 -17.63
C VAL A 67 -2.84 8.91 -17.91
N GLN A 68 -3.28 9.88 -18.71
CA GLN A 68 -4.68 10.03 -19.10
C GLN A 68 -5.19 8.81 -19.88
N ALA A 69 -4.34 8.15 -20.69
CA ALA A 69 -4.74 6.91 -21.35
C ALA A 69 -5.03 5.80 -20.32
N LEU A 70 -4.26 5.74 -19.23
CA LEU A 70 -4.47 4.78 -18.12
C LEU A 70 -5.72 5.11 -17.31
N GLU A 71 -6.06 6.40 -17.17
CA GLU A 71 -7.30 6.86 -16.54
C GLU A 71 -8.52 6.36 -17.32
N TYR A 72 -8.56 6.61 -18.63
CA TYR A 72 -9.70 6.25 -19.48
C TYR A 72 -9.80 4.76 -19.84
N LYS A 73 -8.68 4.06 -20.02
CA LYS A 73 -8.65 2.66 -20.49
C LYS A 73 -8.01 1.76 -19.44
N SER A 74 -8.83 1.20 -18.55
CA SER A 74 -8.35 0.42 -17.40
C SER A 74 -7.49 -0.80 -17.75
N PHE A 75 -7.70 -1.44 -18.91
CA PHE A 75 -6.86 -2.57 -19.34
C PHE A 75 -5.40 -2.16 -19.58
N LEU A 76 -5.12 -0.90 -19.91
CA LEU A 76 -3.75 -0.40 -20.07
C LEU A 76 -2.98 -0.42 -18.75
N ARG A 77 -3.67 -0.37 -17.60
CA ARG A 77 -3.04 -0.47 -16.27
C ARG A 77 -2.41 -1.85 -16.05
N PHE A 78 -3.12 -2.90 -16.47
CA PHE A 78 -2.59 -4.26 -16.48
C PHE A 78 -1.51 -4.45 -17.56
N GLN A 79 -1.65 -3.78 -18.71
CA GLN A 79 -0.63 -3.84 -19.77
C GLN A 79 0.71 -3.25 -19.30
N VAL A 80 0.72 -2.09 -18.62
CA VAL A 80 1.96 -1.54 -18.08
C VAL A 80 2.51 -2.39 -16.94
N GLY A 81 1.65 -3.03 -16.13
CA GLY A 81 2.05 -4.05 -15.16
C GLY A 81 2.80 -5.21 -15.81
N LYS A 82 2.22 -5.78 -16.86
CA LYS A 82 2.83 -6.89 -17.63
C LYS A 82 4.21 -6.50 -18.19
N ILE A 83 4.34 -5.32 -18.77
CA ILE A 83 5.62 -4.84 -19.32
C ILE A 83 6.69 -4.77 -18.23
N LEU A 84 6.36 -4.26 -17.05
CA LEU A 84 7.30 -4.19 -15.93
C LEU A 84 7.72 -5.59 -15.44
N ASP A 85 6.78 -6.52 -15.33
CA ASP A 85 7.07 -7.91 -14.92
C ASP A 85 7.90 -8.66 -15.97
N ASP A 86 7.61 -8.48 -17.26
CA ASP A 86 8.39 -9.07 -18.36
C ASP A 86 9.85 -8.59 -18.33
N LEU A 87 10.07 -7.30 -18.05
CA LEU A 87 11.42 -6.72 -17.89
C LEU A 87 12.17 -7.29 -16.67
N CYS A 88 11.45 -7.84 -15.69
CA CYS A 88 11.99 -8.51 -14.52
C CYS A 88 12.04 -10.04 -14.66
N GLY A 89 11.97 -10.56 -15.89
CA GLY A 89 12.00 -12.00 -16.17
C GLY A 89 10.83 -12.77 -15.54
N ASN A 90 9.67 -12.12 -15.40
CA ASN A 90 8.46 -12.65 -14.77
C ASN A 90 8.62 -13.09 -13.31
N GLN A 91 9.61 -12.52 -12.59
CA GLN A 91 9.85 -12.79 -11.17
C GLN A 91 9.21 -11.75 -10.24
N LEU A 92 8.78 -10.60 -10.76
CA LEU A 92 8.24 -9.51 -9.96
C LEU A 92 6.85 -9.88 -9.43
N GLN A 93 5.91 -10.26 -10.28
CA GLN A 93 4.53 -10.55 -9.87
C GLN A 93 4.46 -11.66 -8.78
N PRO A 94 5.10 -12.83 -8.95
CA PRO A 94 5.07 -13.87 -7.92
C PRO A 94 5.68 -13.40 -6.58
N LEU A 95 6.75 -12.60 -6.63
CA LEU A 95 7.38 -12.06 -5.42
C LEU A 95 6.48 -11.06 -4.69
N LEU A 96 5.85 -10.14 -5.41
CA LEU A 96 4.92 -9.17 -4.83
C LEU A 96 3.75 -9.88 -4.13
N ILE A 97 3.13 -10.86 -4.80
CA ILE A 97 2.01 -11.65 -4.25
C ILE A 97 2.47 -12.42 -3.01
N LYS A 98 3.62 -13.12 -3.10
CA LYS A 98 4.18 -13.88 -1.98
C LYS A 98 4.40 -12.98 -0.77
N THR A 99 5.08 -11.85 -0.95
CA THR A 99 5.46 -10.93 0.13
C THR A 99 4.24 -10.32 0.79
N LEU A 100 3.27 -9.84 -0.01
CA LEU A 100 2.08 -9.19 0.51
C LEU A 100 1.18 -10.18 1.27
N LEU A 101 1.06 -11.43 0.79
CA LEU A 101 0.23 -12.45 1.43
C LEU A 101 0.93 -13.19 2.59
N ASP A 102 2.22 -12.98 2.82
CA ASP A 102 2.94 -13.56 3.95
C ASP A 102 2.65 -12.78 5.23
N ARG A 103 2.05 -13.45 6.22
CA ARG A 103 1.74 -12.88 7.54
C ARG A 103 2.99 -12.42 8.30
N ALA A 104 4.15 -13.01 8.04
CA ALA A 104 5.39 -12.55 8.66
C ALA A 104 5.85 -11.21 8.08
N GLU A 105 5.39 -10.84 6.89
CA GLU A 105 5.78 -9.66 6.12
C GLU A 105 4.56 -8.75 5.86
N GLY A 106 4.07 -8.68 4.61
CA GLY A 106 2.86 -7.94 4.26
C GLY A 106 3.05 -6.48 3.87
N ALA A 107 4.29 -5.95 3.86
CA ALA A 107 4.57 -4.57 3.49
C ALA A 107 5.82 -4.40 2.63
N LEU A 108 5.73 -3.48 1.68
CA LEU A 108 6.77 -3.14 0.70
C LEU A 108 7.04 -1.64 0.66
N LEU A 109 8.32 -1.28 0.57
CA LEU A 109 8.80 0.04 0.21
C LEU A 109 9.46 -0.02 -1.17
N ILE A 110 8.81 0.51 -2.19
CA ILE A 110 9.19 0.33 -3.59
C ILE A 110 9.73 1.64 -4.17
N ASN A 111 10.83 1.58 -4.92
CA ASN A 111 11.37 2.71 -5.68
C ASN A 111 11.97 2.25 -7.01
N GLY A 112 12.17 3.19 -7.93
CA GLY A 112 12.90 2.95 -9.18
C GLY A 112 14.04 3.95 -9.30
N GLU A 113 15.25 3.45 -9.54
CA GLU A 113 16.43 4.29 -9.73
C GLU A 113 16.23 5.26 -10.90
N GLY A 114 16.48 6.54 -10.65
CA GLY A 114 16.29 7.61 -11.63
C GLY A 114 14.87 8.19 -11.69
N ILE A 115 13.92 7.73 -10.87
CA ILE A 115 12.63 8.39 -10.64
C ILE A 115 12.59 8.93 -9.21
N ASP A 116 13.00 10.18 -9.03
CA ASP A 116 13.17 10.77 -7.70
C ASP A 116 12.80 12.25 -7.59
N HIS A 117 12.36 12.87 -8.69
CA HIS A 117 12.03 14.30 -8.73
C HIS A 117 10.57 14.57 -9.13
N VAL A 118 9.97 15.64 -8.59
CA VAL A 118 8.56 16.01 -8.83
C VAL A 118 8.21 16.22 -10.30
N SER A 119 9.18 16.61 -11.14
CA SER A 119 8.99 16.72 -12.59
C SER A 119 8.66 15.39 -13.26
N GLN A 120 8.89 14.26 -12.58
CA GLN A 120 8.63 12.90 -13.05
C GLN A 120 7.33 12.32 -12.47
N ALA A 121 6.42 13.16 -11.97
CA ALA A 121 5.20 12.70 -11.32
C ALA A 121 4.34 11.76 -12.20
N GLU A 122 4.39 11.90 -13.52
CA GLU A 122 3.67 10.98 -14.42
C GLU A 122 4.33 9.60 -14.48
N GLU A 123 5.66 9.55 -14.56
CA GLU A 123 6.46 8.33 -14.50
C GLU A 123 6.25 7.60 -13.16
N MET A 124 6.20 8.36 -12.06
CA MET A 124 5.87 7.83 -10.74
C MET A 124 4.50 7.15 -10.75
N VAL A 125 3.46 7.82 -11.26
CA VAL A 125 2.11 7.23 -11.38
C VAL A 125 2.13 5.97 -12.23
N LYS A 126 2.82 5.97 -13.38
CA LYS A 126 2.94 4.77 -14.23
C LYS A 126 3.58 3.59 -13.49
N LEU A 127 4.64 3.83 -12.71
CA LEU A 127 5.32 2.80 -11.95
C LEU A 127 4.42 2.21 -10.85
N ALA A 128 3.77 3.04 -10.03
CA ALA A 128 2.82 2.55 -9.03
C ALA A 128 1.66 1.79 -9.66
N THR A 129 1.11 2.29 -10.78
CA THR A 129 0.03 1.63 -11.50
C THR A 129 0.45 0.25 -11.98
N ALA A 130 1.66 0.12 -12.54
CA ALA A 130 2.19 -1.16 -12.99
C ALA A 130 2.29 -2.17 -11.84
N VAL A 131 2.92 -1.79 -10.72
CA VAL A 131 3.05 -2.66 -9.53
C VAL A 131 1.68 -3.06 -8.98
N ALA A 132 0.77 -2.10 -8.75
CA ALA A 132 -0.53 -2.38 -8.16
C ALA A 132 -1.39 -3.31 -9.02
N HIS A 133 -1.30 -3.19 -10.35
CA HIS A 133 -2.09 -4.01 -11.27
C HIS A 133 -1.45 -5.37 -11.61
N LEU A 134 -0.27 -5.68 -11.07
CA LEU A 134 0.25 -7.05 -11.00
C LEU A 134 -0.38 -7.86 -9.87
N ILE A 135 -0.80 -7.21 -8.78
CA ILE A 135 -1.32 -7.87 -7.57
C ILE A 135 -2.84 -7.72 -7.38
N GLY A 136 -3.49 -6.82 -8.11
CA GLY A 136 -4.92 -6.60 -7.99
C GLY A 136 -5.43 -5.49 -8.91
N ARG A 137 -6.43 -4.76 -8.46
CA ARG A 137 -7.01 -3.63 -9.20
C ARG A 137 -7.25 -2.47 -8.25
N SER A 138 -6.82 -1.28 -8.65
CA SER A 138 -7.09 -0.07 -7.86
C SER A 138 -8.55 0.37 -8.03
N ASN A 139 -9.20 0.61 -6.90
CA ASN A 139 -10.58 1.06 -6.84
C ASN A 139 -10.73 2.51 -7.33
N PHE A 140 -11.97 2.91 -7.60
CA PHE A 140 -12.30 4.30 -7.90
C PHE A 140 -12.17 5.16 -6.64
N ASP A 141 -11.47 6.28 -6.73
CA ASP A 141 -11.38 7.29 -5.67
C ASP A 141 -12.33 8.46 -5.96
N ALA A 142 -13.32 8.63 -5.10
CA ALA A 142 -14.29 9.72 -5.18
C ALA A 142 -13.68 11.12 -5.05
N MET A 143 -12.50 11.27 -4.46
CA MET A 143 -11.84 12.57 -4.27
C MET A 143 -11.26 13.12 -5.57
N SER A 144 -10.76 12.24 -6.45
CA SER A 144 -10.19 12.63 -7.75
C SER A 144 -11.11 12.31 -8.93
N GLY A 145 -12.09 11.43 -8.75
CA GLY A 145 -12.88 10.89 -9.85
C GLY A 145 -12.10 9.89 -10.73
N GLN A 146 -10.96 9.37 -10.23
CA GLN A 146 -10.03 8.51 -10.98
C GLN A 146 -9.66 7.26 -10.17
N TYR A 147 -8.75 6.43 -10.66
CA TYR A 147 -8.28 5.22 -9.97
C TYR A 147 -7.11 5.45 -8.99
N TYR A 148 -6.66 6.69 -8.91
CA TYR A 148 -5.64 7.19 -8.00
C TYR A 148 -6.00 8.64 -7.63
N ALA A 149 -5.46 9.15 -6.54
CA ALA A 149 -5.62 10.54 -6.15
C ALA A 149 -4.25 11.16 -5.83
N ARG A 150 -4.10 12.44 -6.18
CA ARG A 150 -2.91 13.24 -5.85
C ARG A 150 -3.34 14.39 -4.96
N PHE A 151 -2.64 14.54 -3.85
CA PHE A 151 -2.91 15.60 -2.89
C PHE A 151 -1.69 16.51 -2.78
N VAL A 152 -1.92 17.81 -2.77
CA VAL A 152 -0.88 18.81 -2.49
C VAL A 152 -1.17 19.37 -1.09
N VAL A 153 -0.21 19.22 -0.20
CA VAL A 153 -0.26 19.80 1.14
C VAL A 153 0.72 20.96 1.19
N LYS A 154 0.23 22.13 1.63
CA LYS A 154 1.02 23.34 1.82
C LYS A 154 0.56 24.02 3.11
N ASN A 155 1.46 24.75 3.76
CA ASN A 155 1.14 25.54 4.97
C ASN A 155 0.26 26.77 4.69
N VAL A 156 -0.30 26.87 3.48
CA VAL A 156 -1.29 27.87 3.08
C VAL A 156 -2.61 27.12 2.89
N ASP A 157 -3.15 26.62 3.99
CA ASP A 157 -4.50 26.04 4.01
C ASP A 157 -5.43 27.01 4.70
N ASN A 158 -6.41 27.53 3.94
CA ASN A 158 -7.46 28.41 4.45
C ASN A 158 -8.70 27.59 4.87
N SER A 159 -8.63 26.25 4.85
CA SER A 159 -9.69 25.39 5.32
C SER A 159 -9.57 25.19 6.83
N ASP A 160 -10.68 25.41 7.54
CA ASP A 160 -10.81 25.19 8.98
C ASP A 160 -10.95 23.69 9.31
N SER A 161 -10.26 22.83 8.54
CA SER A 161 -10.33 21.39 8.73
C SER A 161 -9.40 21.00 9.86
N TYR A 162 -9.98 20.62 11.00
CA TYR A 162 -9.30 20.02 12.15
C TYR A 162 -8.35 18.87 11.78
N LEU A 163 -8.59 18.19 10.64
CA LEU A 163 -7.78 17.08 10.13
C LEU A 163 -6.52 17.51 9.35
N ARG A 164 -6.35 18.79 9.02
CA ARG A 164 -5.23 19.30 8.19
C ARG A 164 -4.20 20.08 8.99
N GLN A 165 -4.29 20.03 10.30
CA GLN A 165 -3.35 20.71 11.18
C GLN A 165 -1.99 19.98 11.18
N PRO A 166 -0.88 20.65 10.84
CA PRO A 166 0.42 20.00 10.62
C PRO A 166 1.06 19.41 11.88
N HIS A 167 0.61 19.84 13.07
CA HIS A 167 1.12 19.37 14.36
C HIS A 167 0.37 18.14 14.88
N ARG A 168 -0.64 17.65 14.16
CA ARG A 168 -1.46 16.53 14.59
C ARG A 168 -1.08 15.24 13.89
N VAL A 169 -0.92 14.18 14.68
CA VAL A 169 -0.75 12.83 14.16
C VAL A 169 -2.09 12.33 13.62
N MET A 170 -2.10 11.88 12.37
CA MET A 170 -3.21 11.12 11.82
C MET A 170 -3.18 9.72 12.42
N GLU A 171 -4.23 9.35 13.16
CA GLU A 171 -4.27 8.11 13.92
C GLU A 171 -4.21 6.87 13.00
N LEU A 172 -3.63 5.77 13.50
CA LEU A 172 -3.56 4.50 12.77
C LEU A 172 -4.96 3.96 12.47
N HIS A 173 -5.17 3.47 11.25
CA HIS A 173 -6.46 2.95 10.77
C HIS A 173 -6.26 2.02 9.57
N ASN A 174 -7.34 1.33 9.18
CA ASN A 174 -7.48 0.62 7.90
C ASN A 174 -8.38 1.44 6.97
N ASP A 175 -8.17 1.33 5.66
CA ASP A 175 -8.99 2.01 4.65
C ASP A 175 -10.21 1.16 4.29
N GLY A 176 -11.23 1.80 3.72
CA GLY A 176 -12.38 1.08 3.17
C GLY A 176 -13.36 0.52 4.21
N THR A 177 -13.27 0.92 5.48
CA THR A 177 -14.16 0.42 6.57
C THR A 177 -15.64 0.81 6.43
N TYR A 178 -15.99 1.68 5.50
CA TYR A 178 -17.37 2.16 5.30
C TYR A 178 -18.01 1.63 4.01
N VAL A 179 -17.40 0.64 3.34
CA VAL A 179 -17.94 -0.05 2.17
C VAL A 179 -18.05 -1.56 2.43
N GLU A 180 -18.87 -2.27 1.65
CA GLU A 180 -19.03 -3.73 1.83
C GLU A 180 -17.84 -4.51 1.25
N GLU A 181 -17.21 -3.99 0.19
CA GLU A 181 -16.03 -4.60 -0.43
C GLU A 181 -14.76 -4.37 0.40
N GLN A 182 -14.00 -5.45 0.63
CA GLN A 182 -12.73 -5.36 1.33
C GLN A 182 -11.67 -4.62 0.51
N THR A 183 -10.93 -3.73 1.16
CA THR A 183 -9.74 -3.10 0.60
C THR A 183 -8.51 -3.90 1.03
N ASP A 184 -7.98 -4.74 0.14
CA ASP A 184 -6.86 -5.63 0.50
C ASP A 184 -5.52 -4.90 0.62
N TYR A 185 -5.29 -3.84 -0.16
CA TYR A 185 -4.02 -3.10 -0.15
C TYR A 185 -4.23 -1.59 -0.17
N VAL A 186 -3.27 -0.88 0.44
CA VAL A 186 -3.12 0.58 0.32
C VAL A 186 -1.75 0.91 -0.24
N LEU A 187 -1.76 1.82 -1.22
CA LEU A 187 -0.55 2.34 -1.86
C LEU A 187 -0.46 3.84 -1.59
N MET A 188 0.58 4.25 -0.89
CA MET A 188 0.92 5.65 -0.65
C MET A 188 2.25 5.98 -1.32
N MET A 189 2.32 7.10 -2.02
CA MET A 189 3.52 7.51 -2.74
C MET A 189 3.85 8.97 -2.45
N LYS A 190 5.12 9.23 -2.14
CA LYS A 190 5.65 10.59 -2.04
C LYS A 190 6.06 11.09 -3.44
N ILE A 191 5.33 12.08 -3.96
CA ILE A 191 5.60 12.70 -5.27
C ILE A 191 6.56 13.89 -5.17
N ASP A 192 6.38 14.72 -4.14
CA ASP A 192 7.19 15.91 -3.88
C ASP A 192 7.35 16.10 -2.37
N GLU A 193 8.47 16.69 -1.98
CA GLU A 193 8.77 17.05 -0.61
C GLU A 193 9.72 18.25 -0.57
N GLN A 194 9.25 19.36 -0.01
CA GLN A 194 10.03 20.60 0.10
C GLN A 194 9.88 21.15 1.51
N ASN A 195 11.01 21.39 2.19
CA ASN A 195 11.05 21.97 3.54
C ASN A 195 10.18 21.20 4.57
N MET A 196 10.05 19.87 4.43
CA MET A 196 9.30 19.03 5.35
C MET A 196 10.19 18.60 6.52
N GLN A 197 9.64 18.62 7.74
CA GLN A 197 10.26 18.05 8.93
C GLN A 197 9.24 17.11 9.58
N GLY A 198 9.61 15.83 9.75
CA GLY A 198 8.67 14.80 10.18
C GLY A 198 7.73 14.37 9.06
N GLY A 199 6.49 14.03 9.39
CA GLY A 199 5.50 13.57 8.39
C GLY A 199 5.77 12.16 7.85
N ASN A 200 6.47 11.32 8.63
CA ASN A 200 6.69 9.92 8.29
C ASN A 200 5.36 9.16 8.30
N SER A 201 5.22 8.19 7.39
CA SER A 201 4.18 7.18 7.49
C SER A 201 4.35 6.40 8.80
N LEU A 202 3.25 6.22 9.53
CA LEU A 202 3.18 5.35 10.69
C LEU A 202 2.54 4.04 10.26
N LEU A 203 3.17 2.92 10.63
CA LEU A 203 2.70 1.57 10.33
C LEU A 203 2.72 0.74 11.60
N LEU A 204 1.70 -0.09 11.80
CA LEU A 204 1.63 -1.06 12.89
C LEU A 204 1.14 -2.39 12.33
N HIS A 205 2.03 -3.40 12.31
CA HIS A 205 1.62 -4.77 12.04
C HIS A 205 0.93 -5.33 13.29
N LEU A 206 -0.20 -6.04 13.13
CA LEU A 206 -0.98 -6.52 14.28
C LEU A 206 -0.17 -7.44 15.19
N ASP A 207 0.68 -8.32 14.65
CA ASP A 207 1.52 -9.21 15.47
C ASP A 207 2.62 -8.48 16.26
N ASP A 208 2.84 -7.19 15.99
CA ASP A 208 3.76 -6.35 16.75
C ASP A 208 3.02 -5.47 17.77
N TRP A 209 1.67 -5.55 17.82
CA TRP A 209 0.86 -4.78 18.76
C TRP A 209 0.68 -5.56 20.08
N GLU A 210 1.25 -5.02 21.14
CA GLU A 210 1.36 -5.65 22.46
C GLU A 210 0.00 -5.87 23.16
N HIS A 211 -1.04 -5.14 22.76
CA HIS A 211 -2.40 -5.27 23.32
C HIS A 211 -3.35 -6.07 22.43
N LEU A 212 -2.88 -6.64 21.32
CA LEU A 212 -3.74 -7.33 20.36
C LEU A 212 -4.63 -8.40 21.02
N ASP A 213 -4.05 -9.26 21.85
CA ASP A 213 -4.76 -10.36 22.50
C ASP A 213 -5.86 -9.88 23.45
N GLU A 214 -5.62 -8.77 24.15
CA GLU A 214 -6.57 -8.16 25.07
C GLU A 214 -7.82 -7.68 24.31
N PHE A 215 -7.61 -6.87 23.27
CA PHE A 215 -8.72 -6.31 22.48
C PHE A 215 -9.41 -7.37 21.62
N PHE A 216 -8.66 -8.32 21.05
CA PHE A 216 -9.22 -9.34 20.16
C PHE A 216 -10.10 -10.37 20.89
N ARG A 217 -9.84 -10.63 22.18
CA ARG A 217 -10.62 -11.58 22.99
C ARG A 217 -11.87 -10.96 23.59
N ASP A 218 -11.97 -9.64 23.63
CA ASP A 218 -13.16 -8.97 24.13
C ASP A 218 -14.40 -9.34 23.28
N PRO A 219 -15.57 -9.60 23.88
CA PRO A 219 -16.80 -9.85 23.13
C PRO A 219 -17.16 -8.75 22.12
N LEU A 220 -16.79 -7.50 22.40
CA LEU A 220 -16.99 -6.36 21.51
C LEU A 220 -16.18 -6.45 20.22
N ALA A 221 -15.08 -7.21 20.20
CA ALA A 221 -14.26 -7.40 19.00
C ALA A 221 -15.05 -8.00 17.84
N ARG A 222 -16.02 -8.88 18.17
CA ARG A 222 -16.87 -9.61 17.21
C ARG A 222 -18.25 -8.99 17.04
N ARG A 223 -18.57 -7.92 17.78
CA ARG A 223 -19.87 -7.27 17.69
C ARG A 223 -19.90 -6.39 16.43
N PRO A 224 -20.85 -6.60 15.50
CA PRO A 224 -21.01 -5.69 14.37
C PRO A 224 -21.27 -4.26 14.86
N MET A 225 -20.47 -3.32 14.38
CA MET A 225 -20.63 -1.88 14.65
C MET A 225 -21.01 -1.15 13.37
N ARG A 226 -21.66 0.00 13.52
CA ARG A 226 -22.05 0.85 12.39
C ARG A 226 -20.85 1.64 11.89
N TRP A 227 -20.59 1.57 10.59
CA TRP A 227 -19.59 2.37 9.90
C TRP A 227 -20.31 3.26 8.87
N ALA A 228 -20.07 4.57 8.97
CA ALA A 228 -20.70 5.57 8.13
C ALA A 228 -19.65 6.34 7.35
N ALA A 229 -19.86 6.45 6.04
CA ALA A 229 -18.97 7.20 5.18
C ALA A 229 -19.02 8.71 5.52
N PRO A 230 -17.90 9.44 5.43
CA PRO A 230 -17.93 10.89 5.57
C PRO A 230 -18.71 11.53 4.40
N PRO A 231 -19.30 12.74 4.57
CA PRO A 231 -20.09 13.39 3.53
C PRO A 231 -19.39 13.60 2.18
N SER A 232 -18.06 13.64 2.18
CA SER A 232 -17.22 13.78 0.98
C SER A 232 -17.15 12.50 0.14
N LYS A 233 -17.63 11.35 0.64
CA LYS A 233 -17.67 10.09 -0.08
C LYS A 233 -19.12 9.84 -0.50
N ASN A 234 -19.35 9.64 -1.79
CA ASN A 234 -20.68 9.48 -2.39
C ASN A 234 -21.27 8.07 -2.12
N VAL A 235 -21.30 7.66 -0.86
CA VAL A 235 -21.80 6.35 -0.40
C VAL A 235 -23.03 6.60 0.45
N SER A 236 -24.18 6.04 0.05
CA SER A 236 -25.49 6.37 0.62
C SER A 236 -25.94 5.43 1.74
N LYS A 237 -25.22 4.32 1.98
CA LYS A 237 -25.63 3.26 2.90
C LYS A 237 -24.56 3.00 3.95
N ASP A 238 -24.94 3.05 5.21
CA ASP A 238 -24.11 2.60 6.33
C ASP A 238 -23.88 1.08 6.25
N VAL A 239 -22.68 0.64 6.61
CA VAL A 239 -22.33 -0.78 6.67
C VAL A 239 -22.13 -1.22 8.12
N PHE A 240 -22.29 -2.52 8.36
CA PHE A 240 -22.18 -3.12 9.68
C PHE A 240 -21.25 -4.32 9.62
N HIS A 241 -20.10 -4.21 10.29
CA HIS A 241 -19.16 -5.30 10.45
C HIS A 241 -18.41 -5.14 11.78
N PRO A 242 -17.87 -6.23 12.36
CA PRO A 242 -17.05 -6.13 13.55
C PRO A 242 -15.76 -5.35 13.31
N VAL A 243 -15.11 -4.91 14.39
CA VAL A 243 -13.79 -4.26 14.32
C VAL A 243 -12.71 -5.27 13.96
N PHE A 244 -12.85 -6.51 14.43
CA PHE A 244 -11.90 -7.60 14.16
C PHE A 244 -12.55 -8.74 13.39
N ASP A 245 -11.75 -9.43 12.56
CA ASP A 245 -12.13 -10.63 11.84
C ASP A 245 -10.99 -11.67 11.86
N VAL A 246 -11.13 -12.83 11.19
CA VAL A 246 -10.09 -13.87 10.98
C VAL A 246 -9.75 -14.14 9.51
N ASP A 247 -8.48 -14.43 9.17
CA ASP A 247 -8.08 -14.72 7.78
C ASP A 247 -8.47 -16.16 7.38
N SER A 248 -8.42 -16.46 6.07
CA SER A 248 -8.80 -17.77 5.52
C SER A 248 -7.80 -18.90 5.82
N LEU A 249 -6.58 -18.61 6.29
CA LEU A 249 -5.63 -19.66 6.71
C LEU A 249 -6.02 -20.27 8.06
N ALA A 250 -6.98 -19.65 8.78
CA ALA A 250 -7.52 -20.12 10.06
C ALA A 250 -8.63 -21.18 9.98
N ALA A 251 -9.15 -21.49 8.79
CA ALA A 251 -10.27 -22.42 8.61
C ALA A 251 -9.85 -23.89 8.38
N ARG A 252 -8.58 -24.24 8.67
CA ARG A 252 -8.06 -25.62 8.61
C ARG A 252 -7.49 -26.05 9.96
#